data_AF-A0A814D7H7-F1
#
_entry.id   AF-A0A814D7H7-F1
#
_cell.length_a   1.000
_cell.length_b   1.000
_cell.length_c   1.000
_cell.angle_alpha   90.00
_cell.angle_beta   90.00
_cell.angle_gamma   90.00
#
_symmetry.space_group_name_H-M   'P 1'
#
loop_
_entity.id
_entity.type
_entity.pdbx_description
1 polymer ?
#
loop_
_entity_poly.entity_id
_entity_poly.type
_entity_poly.pdbx_seq_one_letter_code
_entity_poly.pdbx_strand_id
1 'polypeptide(L)'
;MISVRIVLTDHYVTSVNSRFDPVYSKLRHPIKQVPIIRIFGPNEEGKKVCLHLHGIFPYLLIKSPTDEIRYGEQLAQSLDMAINLSFEKGNTETKHVHDINLIELLPIYGYHEKMVKFWKIEFYNPSIIRK
;
A
#
# COMPACT_ATOMS: atom_id res chain seq x y z
N MET A 1 19.45 16.36 -14.21
CA MET A 1 18.20 15.78 -13.65
C MET A 1 18.08 14.37 -14.23
N ILE A 2 17.64 13.37 -13.48
CA ILE A 2 17.40 12.03 -14.06
C ILE A 2 16.01 12.05 -14.69
N SER A 3 15.91 11.77 -15.98
CA SER A 3 14.66 11.64 -16.71
C SER A 3 14.63 10.29 -17.44
N VAL A 4 13.51 9.59 -17.32
CA VAL A 4 13.30 8.26 -17.90
C VAL A 4 11.90 8.25 -18.54
N ARG A 5 11.83 7.89 -19.82
CA ARG A 5 10.54 7.73 -20.50
C ARG A 5 9.88 6.43 -20.04
N ILE A 6 8.61 6.49 -19.65
CA ILE A 6 7.84 5.30 -19.25
C ILE A 6 7.45 4.52 -20.52
N VAL A 7 8.06 3.35 -20.73
CA VAL A 7 7.70 2.44 -21.83
C VAL A 7 6.91 1.25 -21.30
N LEU A 8 7.40 0.63 -20.22
CA LEU A 8 6.74 -0.47 -19.53
C LEU A 8 6.83 -0.25 -18.03
N THR A 9 5.74 -0.54 -17.34
CA THR A 9 5.67 -0.54 -15.87
C THR A 9 5.33 -1.93 -15.39
N ASP A 10 6.04 -2.38 -14.36
CA ASP A 10 5.79 -3.66 -13.71
C ASP A 10 5.95 -3.52 -12.19
N HIS A 11 5.58 -4.52 -11.42
CA HIS A 11 5.77 -4.54 -9.97
C HIS A 11 6.21 -5.91 -9.48
N TYR A 12 6.93 -5.93 -8.37
CA TYR A 12 7.25 -7.17 -7.66
C TYR A 12 7.30 -6.91 -6.15
N VAL A 13 7.18 -7.98 -5.38
CA VAL A 13 7.29 -7.95 -3.92
C VAL A 13 8.65 -8.53 -3.54
N THR A 14 9.38 -7.86 -2.65
CA THR A 14 10.70 -8.31 -2.17
C THR A 14 10.84 -8.08 -0.67
N SER A 15 11.85 -8.67 -0.05
CA SER A 15 12.25 -8.33 1.32
C SER A 15 12.73 -6.88 1.41
N VAL A 16 12.54 -6.27 2.58
CA VAL A 16 12.90 -4.88 2.86
C VAL A 16 14.39 -4.64 2.62
N ASN A 17 14.72 -3.54 1.93
CA ASN A 17 16.07 -3.04 1.84
C ASN A 17 16.23 -1.83 2.76
N SER A 18 17.01 -1.97 3.85
CA SER A 18 17.19 -0.91 4.85
C SER A 18 17.78 0.40 4.31
N ARG A 19 18.39 0.38 3.11
CA ARG A 19 18.91 1.58 2.46
C ARG A 19 17.82 2.43 1.81
N PHE A 20 16.73 1.83 1.36
CA PHE A 20 15.73 2.50 0.51
C PHE A 20 14.29 2.39 1.04
N ASP A 21 14.03 1.47 1.96
CA ASP A 21 12.69 1.14 2.46
C ASP A 21 12.57 1.37 3.98
N PRO A 22 11.36 1.69 4.47
CA PRO A 22 11.09 1.72 5.90
C PRO A 22 11.18 0.31 6.50
N VAL A 23 11.78 0.20 7.69
CA VAL A 23 11.93 -1.09 8.41
C VAL A 23 10.75 -1.37 9.34
N TYR A 24 10.08 -0.32 9.81
CA TYR A 24 8.95 -0.40 10.74
C TYR A 24 7.74 0.33 10.20
N SER A 25 6.57 -0.28 10.35
CA SER A 25 5.28 0.35 10.09
C SER A 25 4.89 1.29 11.23
N LYS A 26 4.03 2.29 10.96
CA LYS A 26 3.39 3.12 11.98
C LYS A 26 2.52 2.31 12.95
N LEU A 27 2.03 1.15 12.52
CA LEU A 27 1.30 0.18 13.35
C LEU A 27 2.24 -0.66 14.25
N ARG A 28 3.51 -0.24 14.40
CA ARG A 28 4.50 -0.78 15.34
C ARG A 28 4.86 -2.26 15.15
N HIS A 29 4.77 -2.75 13.92
CA HIS A 29 5.26 -4.08 13.56
C HIS A 29 6.40 -4.00 12.53
N PRO A 30 7.32 -4.99 12.53
CA PRO A 30 8.40 -5.04 11.55
C PRO A 30 7.84 -5.30 10.15
N ILE A 31 8.40 -4.61 9.16
CA ILE A 31 8.06 -4.80 7.76
C ILE A 31 8.90 -5.97 7.24
N LYS A 32 8.24 -7.00 6.68
CA LYS A 32 8.92 -8.17 6.11
C LYS A 32 9.11 -8.05 4.60
N GLN A 33 8.15 -7.44 3.92
CA GLN A 33 8.12 -7.34 2.47
C GLN A 33 7.60 -5.96 2.05
N VAL A 34 8.07 -5.49 0.90
CA VAL A 34 7.64 -4.22 0.29
C VAL A 34 7.36 -4.41 -1.20
N PRO A 35 6.34 -3.72 -1.74
CA PRO A 35 6.12 -3.65 -3.17
C PRO A 35 7.09 -2.63 -3.79
N ILE A 36 7.72 -3.03 -4.90
CA ILE A 36 8.57 -2.16 -5.72
C ILE A 36 7.95 -2.04 -7.10
N ILE A 37 7.82 -0.80 -7.57
CA ILE A 37 7.41 -0.50 -8.94
C ILE A 37 8.66 -0.37 -9.81
N ARG A 38 8.67 -1.06 -10.95
CA ARG A 38 9.71 -0.98 -11.96
C ARG A 38 9.23 -0.20 -13.15
N ILE A 39 10.03 0.76 -13.60
CA ILE A 39 9.81 1.50 -14.83
C ILE A 39 10.96 1.18 -15.78
N PHE A 40 10.63 0.66 -16.96
CA PHE A 40 11.58 0.40 -18.03
C PHE A 40 11.44 1.47 -19.11
N GLY A 41 12.57 2.00 -19.56
CA GLY A 41 12.61 2.87 -20.72
C GLY A 41 13.93 3.62 -20.90
N PRO A 42 14.07 4.42 -21.97
CA PRO A 42 15.28 5.17 -22.25
C PRO A 42 15.42 6.39 -21.34
N ASN A 43 16.65 6.74 -20.98
CA ASN A 43 17.00 8.05 -20.43
C ASN A 43 17.11 9.11 -21.54
N GLU A 44 17.44 10.35 -21.17
CA GLU A 44 17.63 11.47 -22.14
C GLU A 44 18.68 11.16 -23.21
N GLU A 45 19.67 10.33 -22.89
CA GLU A 45 20.74 9.89 -23.80
C GLU A 45 20.34 8.67 -24.66
N GLY A 46 19.12 8.14 -24.52
CA GLY A 46 18.65 6.95 -25.24
C GLY A 46 19.13 5.61 -24.67
N LYS A 47 19.84 5.60 -23.53
CA LYS A 47 20.28 4.37 -22.84
C LYS A 47 19.09 3.72 -22.15
N LYS A 48 18.95 2.39 -22.29
CA LYS A 48 17.92 1.60 -21.59
C LYS A 48 18.19 1.60 -20.10
N VAL A 49 17.19 2.01 -19.32
CA VAL A 49 17.24 2.08 -17.85
C VAL A 49 16.09 1.28 -17.25
N CYS A 50 16.35 0.65 -16.10
CA CYS A 50 15.34 0.11 -15.21
C CYS A 50 15.38 0.90 -13.90
N LEU A 51 14.30 1.63 -13.61
CA LEU A 51 14.15 2.42 -12.40
C LEU A 51 13.32 1.63 -11.38
N HIS A 52 13.83 1.51 -10.15
CA HIS A 52 13.11 0.91 -9.02
C HIS A 52 12.59 2.02 -8.11
N LEU A 53 11.27 2.07 -7.96
CA LEU A 53 10.58 3.01 -7.08
C LEU A 53 10.21 2.29 -5.78
N HIS A 54 10.75 2.80 -4.68
CA HIS A 54 10.54 2.32 -3.32
C HIS A 54 9.52 3.21 -2.58
N GLY A 55 8.86 2.66 -1.56
CA GLY A 55 7.94 3.41 -0.69
C GLY A 55 6.54 3.67 -1.25
N ILE A 56 6.16 3.04 -2.36
CA ILE A 56 4.82 3.17 -2.96
C ILE A 56 3.99 1.94 -2.62
N PHE A 57 3.03 2.10 -1.70
CA PHE A 57 2.15 1.03 -1.26
C PHE A 57 0.77 1.15 -1.91
N PRO A 58 0.20 0.04 -2.42
CA PRO A 58 -1.17 0.01 -2.92
C PRO A 58 -2.16 0.25 -1.77
N TYR A 59 -3.27 0.95 -2.04
CA TYR A 59 -4.22 1.35 -1.00
C TYR A 59 -5.69 1.21 -1.39
N LEU A 60 -6.55 1.10 -0.39
CA LEU A 60 -8.00 1.12 -0.48
C LEU A 60 -8.57 2.23 0.40
N LEU A 61 -9.68 2.83 -0.02
CA LEU A 61 -10.41 3.84 0.74
C LEU A 61 -11.76 3.28 1.19
N ILE A 62 -12.03 3.32 2.50
CA ILE A 62 -13.31 2.89 3.08
C ILE A 62 -13.89 4.04 3.89
N LYS A 63 -15.19 4.32 3.73
CA LYS A 63 -15.85 5.39 4.49
C LYS A 63 -15.73 5.07 5.99
N SER A 64 -15.28 6.06 6.77
CA SER A 64 -15.10 5.86 8.20
C SER A 64 -16.44 5.95 8.94
N PRO A 65 -16.77 4.97 9.81
CA PRO A 65 -17.90 5.09 10.73
C PRO A 65 -17.58 5.94 11.97
N THR A 66 -16.30 6.11 12.31
CA THR A 66 -15.85 6.82 13.51
C THR A 66 -14.45 7.42 13.32
N ASP A 67 -14.17 8.53 13.97
CA ASP A 67 -12.87 9.22 13.88
C ASP A 67 -11.83 8.67 14.88
N GLU A 68 -12.19 7.64 15.62
CA GLU A 68 -11.31 7.04 16.61
C GLU A 68 -10.15 6.29 15.96
N ILE A 69 -8.92 6.71 16.27
CA ILE A 69 -7.69 6.05 15.81
C ILE A 69 -7.66 4.57 16.19
N ARG A 70 -8.20 4.23 17.38
CA ARG A 70 -8.30 2.85 17.88
C ARG A 70 -9.12 1.94 16.95
N TYR A 71 -10.14 2.50 16.29
CA TYR A 71 -10.92 1.76 15.32
C TYR A 71 -10.08 1.38 14.09
N GLY A 72 -9.21 2.28 13.63
CA GLY A 72 -8.25 1.99 12.55
C GLY A 72 -7.31 0.84 12.90
N GLU A 73 -6.73 0.83 14.10
CA GLU A 73 -5.84 -0.27 14.54
C GLU A 73 -6.59 -1.61 14.66
N GLN A 74 -7.82 -1.60 15.19
CA GLN A 74 -8.67 -2.79 15.25
C GLN A 74 -9.06 -3.29 13.86
N LEU A 75 -9.36 -2.36 12.94
CA LEU A 75 -9.66 -2.68 11.55
C LEU A 75 -8.47 -3.37 10.89
N ALA A 76 -7.25 -2.85 11.05
CA ALA A 76 -6.03 -3.48 10.52
C ALA A 76 -5.88 -4.92 11.01
N GLN A 77 -6.04 -5.15 12.31
CA GLN A 77 -5.92 -6.48 12.91
C GLN A 77 -7.01 -7.43 12.39
N SER A 78 -8.26 -6.97 12.30
CA SER A 78 -9.37 -7.76 11.79
C SER A 78 -9.17 -8.15 10.31
N LEU A 79 -8.65 -7.23 9.49
CA LEU A 79 -8.34 -7.46 8.09
C LEU A 79 -7.21 -8.47 7.93
N ASP A 80 -6.11 -8.32 8.69
CA ASP A 80 -5.01 -9.28 8.68
C ASP A 80 -5.52 -10.70 9.01
N MET A 81 -6.35 -10.84 10.05
CA MET A 81 -6.94 -12.13 10.43
C MET A 81 -7.84 -12.69 9.33
N ALA A 82 -8.75 -11.90 8.79
CA ALA A 82 -9.67 -12.33 7.73
C ALA A 82 -8.93 -12.74 6.46
N ILE A 83 -7.89 -11.99 6.07
CA ILE A 83 -7.05 -12.31 4.92
C ILE A 83 -6.31 -13.63 5.17
N ASN A 84 -5.69 -13.82 6.33
CA ASN A 84 -5.01 -15.07 6.67
C ASN A 84 -5.93 -16.29 6.61
N LEU A 85 -7.17 -16.15 7.12
CA LEU A 85 -8.20 -17.19 7.01
C LEU A 85 -8.58 -17.50 5.56
N SER A 86 -8.74 -16.46 4.72
CA SER A 86 -9.13 -16.63 3.31
C SER A 86 -8.07 -17.31 2.44
N PHE A 87 -6.79 -17.22 2.83
CA PHE A 87 -5.68 -17.80 2.07
C PHE A 87 -5.37 -19.26 2.44
N GLU A 88 -6.19 -19.89 3.31
CA GLU A 88 -5.97 -21.25 3.84
C GLU A 88 -4.57 -21.48 4.45
N LYS A 89 -3.84 -20.38 4.72
CA LYS A 89 -2.58 -20.39 5.43
C LYS A 89 -2.92 -20.45 6.91
N GLY A 90 -3.19 -21.67 7.38
CA GLY A 90 -3.40 -21.94 8.80
C GLY A 90 -2.27 -21.32 9.64
N ASN A 91 -2.66 -20.59 10.68
CA ASN A 91 -1.79 -20.13 11.76
C ASN A 91 -0.59 -19.22 11.41
N THR A 92 -0.55 -18.57 10.25
CA THR A 92 0.51 -17.58 10.00
C THR A 92 0.10 -16.20 10.50
N GLU A 93 0.85 -15.65 11.47
CA GLU A 93 0.81 -14.23 11.89
C GLU A 93 1.39 -13.30 10.80
N THR A 94 1.04 -13.52 9.54
CA THR A 94 1.43 -12.66 8.43
C THR A 94 0.63 -11.37 8.48
N LYS A 95 1.35 -10.25 8.44
CA LYS A 95 0.80 -8.90 8.34
C LYS A 95 0.67 -8.54 6.87
N HIS A 96 -0.52 -8.13 6.47
CA HIS A 96 -0.86 -7.74 5.09
C HIS A 96 -1.07 -6.22 4.99
N VAL A 97 -1.56 -5.60 6.06
CA VAL A 97 -1.74 -4.16 6.16
C VAL A 97 -0.41 -3.48 6.52
N HIS A 98 -0.03 -2.48 5.73
CA HIS A 98 1.14 -1.62 5.97
C HIS A 98 0.81 -0.49 6.95
N ASP A 99 -0.22 0.30 6.66
CA ASP A 99 -0.57 1.48 7.45
C ASP A 99 -2.05 1.82 7.26
N ILE A 100 -2.65 2.49 8.23
CA ILE A 100 -4.03 3.01 8.16
C ILE A 100 -4.04 4.47 8.58
N ASN A 101 -4.51 5.34 7.68
CA ASN A 101 -4.60 6.78 7.93
C ASN A 101 -6.04 7.27 7.73
N LEU A 102 -6.52 8.16 8.60
CA LEU A 102 -7.79 8.86 8.41
C LEU A 102 -7.57 10.06 7.47
N ILE A 103 -8.35 10.13 6.40
CA ILE A 103 -8.30 11.22 5.42
C ILE A 103 -9.70 11.77 5.13
N GLU A 104 -9.78 13.06 4.78
CA GLU A 104 -11.01 13.71 4.35
C GLU A 104 -11.04 13.84 2.83
N LEU A 105 -12.11 13.36 2.20
CA LEU A 105 -12.28 13.36 0.74
C LEU A 105 -13.71 13.69 0.35
N LEU A 106 -13.89 14.22 -0.86
CA LEU A 106 -15.21 14.40 -1.47
C LEU A 106 -15.55 13.18 -2.33
N PRO A 107 -16.61 12.40 -2.01
CA PRO A 107 -16.99 11.24 -2.82
C PRO A 107 -17.47 11.68 -4.20
N ILE A 108 -17.01 10.98 -5.24
CA ILE A 108 -17.41 11.26 -6.64
C ILE A 108 -18.85 10.80 -6.90
N TYR A 109 -19.28 9.70 -6.28
CA TYR A 109 -20.61 9.13 -6.52
C TYR A 109 -21.68 9.73 -5.59
N GLY A 110 -22.73 10.30 -6.20
CA GLY A 110 -23.80 11.01 -5.50
C GLY A 110 -23.49 12.50 -5.31
N TYR A 111 -24.46 13.25 -4.78
CA TYR A 111 -24.27 14.66 -4.46
C TYR A 111 -23.81 14.81 -3.00
N HIS A 112 -22.60 15.34 -2.81
CA HIS A 112 -22.02 15.62 -1.49
C HIS A 112 -21.50 17.06 -1.48
N GLU A 113 -21.98 17.88 -0.54
CA GLU A 113 -21.50 19.25 -0.36
C GLU A 113 -20.33 19.36 0.62
N LYS A 114 -20.17 18.32 1.46
CA LYS A 114 -19.21 18.30 2.58
C LYS A 114 -18.17 17.21 2.38
N MET A 115 -16.97 17.48 2.87
CA MET A 115 -15.93 16.46 2.98
C MET A 115 -16.41 15.31 3.89
N VAL A 116 -16.13 14.09 3.47
CA VAL A 116 -16.45 12.87 4.19
C VAL A 116 -15.14 12.19 4.58
N LYS A 117 -15.10 11.60 5.77
CA LYS A 117 -13.91 10.91 6.27
C LYS A 117 -13.82 9.47 5.75
N PHE A 118 -12.63 9.08 5.33
CA PHE A 118 -12.28 7.77 4.82
C PHE A 118 -11.03 7.23 5.52
N TRP A 119 -11.00 5.93 5.79
CA TRP A 119 -9.79 5.21 6.12
C TRP A 119 -9.04 4.87 4.84
N LYS A 120 -7.80 5.35 4.73
CA LYS A 120 -6.83 4.94 3.72
C LYS A 120 -6.02 3.77 4.28
N ILE A 121 -6.27 2.58 3.74
CA ILE A 121 -5.65 1.33 4.15
C ILE A 121 -4.60 0.96 3.11
N GLU A 122 -3.33 0.93 3.51
CA GLU A 122 -2.20 0.57 2.65
C GLU A 122 -1.83 -0.89 2.86
N PHE A 123 -1.47 -1.60 1.79
CA PHE A 123 -1.15 -3.03 1.82
C PHE A 123 0.27 -3.31 1.33
N TYR A 124 0.85 -4.44 1.77
CA TYR A 124 2.17 -4.88 1.27
C TYR A 124 2.12 -5.52 -0.11
N ASN A 125 1.06 -6.28 -0.40
CA ASN A 125 0.94 -7.02 -1.64
C ASN A 125 -0.22 -6.47 -2.49
N PRO A 126 0.05 -5.94 -3.69
CA PRO A 126 -1.00 -5.42 -4.58
C PRO A 126 -2.00 -6.49 -5.05
N SER A 127 -1.62 -7.77 -5.01
CA SER A 127 -2.48 -8.89 -5.41
C SER A 127 -3.69 -9.05 -4.48
N ILE A 128 -3.63 -8.53 -3.26
CA ILE A 128 -4.69 -8.65 -2.25
C ILE A 128 -5.91 -7.78 -2.62
N ILE A 129 -5.69 -6.64 -3.29
CA ILE A 129 -6.78 -5.67 -3.58
C ILE A 129 -7.75 -6.18 -4.66
N ARG A 130 -7.30 -7.11 -5.52
CA ARG A 130 -8.07 -7.58 -6.67
C ARG A 130 -8.93 -8.83 -6.42
N LYS A 131 -8.78 -9.47 -5.26
CA LYS A 131 -9.58 -10.65 -4.90
C LYS A 131 -10.87 -10.22 -4.22
#